data_AF-A0A932CUP5-F1
#
_entry.id   AF-A0A932CUP5-F1
#
_cell.length_a   1.000
_cell.length_b   1.000
_cell.length_c   1.000
_cell.angle_alpha   90.00
_cell.angle_beta   90.00
_cell.angle_gamma   90.00
#
_symmetry.space_group_name_H-M   'P 1'
#
loop_
_entity.id
_entity.type
_entity.pdbx_description
1 polymer ?
#
loop_
_entity_poly.entity_id
_entity_poly.type
_entity_poly.pdbx_seq_one_letter_code
_entity_poly.pdbx_strand_id
1 'polypeptide(L)'
;MAFDWMEPYVPEGRAAREAAAALAAQEREIAERASLLLRLGYGLAETQMRVRGNLLWDFELHGRPAIVARCDEIVRRVWERRLSSGR
;
A
#
# COMPACT_ATOMS: atom_id res chain seq x y z
N MET A 1 11.37 -21.01 38.97
CA MET A 1 10.26 -20.93 37.99
C MET A 1 10.60 -19.77 37.07
N ALA A 2 10.89 -20.02 35.80
CA ALA A 2 11.13 -18.95 34.83
C ALA A 2 9.78 -18.55 34.21
N PHE A 3 9.57 -17.25 33.99
CA PHE A 3 8.37 -16.70 33.37
C PHE A 3 8.61 -16.56 31.86
N ASP A 4 7.59 -16.81 31.05
CA ASP A 4 7.66 -16.86 29.58
C ASP A 4 8.13 -15.55 28.92
N TRP A 5 8.12 -14.43 29.64
CA TRP A 5 8.64 -13.13 29.17
C TRP A 5 10.14 -12.93 29.46
N MET A 6 10.78 -13.84 30.20
CA MET A 6 12.23 -13.81 30.46
C MET A 6 13.06 -14.48 29.37
N GLU A 7 12.43 -15.24 28.46
CA GLU A 7 13.06 -15.78 27.26
C GLU A 7 12.41 -15.16 26.02
N PRO A 8 13.15 -14.35 25.23
CA PRO A 8 12.60 -13.77 24.01
C PRO A 8 12.35 -14.87 22.97
N TYR A 9 11.11 -15.34 22.91
CA TYR A 9 10.65 -16.25 21.86
C TYR A 9 10.09 -15.45 20.67
N VAL A 10 10.75 -15.55 19.53
CA VAL A 10 10.25 -15.05 18.25
C VAL A 10 9.79 -16.26 17.45
N PRO A 11 8.47 -16.42 17.20
CA PRO A 11 7.99 -17.52 16.37
C PRO A 11 8.66 -17.54 15.00
N GLU A 12 9.02 -18.73 14.53
CA GLU A 12 9.53 -18.91 13.18
C GLU A 12 8.54 -18.32 12.16
N GLY A 13 9.06 -17.58 11.18
CA GLY A 13 8.25 -16.93 10.15
C GLY A 13 7.50 -15.67 10.59
N ARG A 14 7.61 -15.20 11.85
CA ARG A 14 6.99 -13.94 12.30
C ARG A 14 7.39 -12.76 11.40
N ALA A 15 8.69 -12.58 11.14
CA ALA A 15 9.20 -11.48 10.32
C ALA A 15 8.61 -11.51 8.89
N ALA A 16 8.48 -12.69 8.28
CA ALA A 16 7.89 -12.84 6.96
C ALA A 16 6.39 -12.50 6.97
N ARG A 17 5.65 -12.92 8.01
CA ARG A 17 4.23 -12.57 8.18
C ARG A 17 4.03 -11.08 8.37
N GLU A 18 4.86 -10.43 9.19
CA GLU A 18 4.81 -8.98 9.42
C GLU A 18 5.14 -8.21 8.14
N ALA A 19 6.15 -8.63 7.38
CA ALA A 19 6.49 -8.02 6.09
C ALA A 19 5.33 -8.17 5.07
N ALA A 20 4.70 -9.34 5.00
CA ALA A 20 3.53 -9.56 4.13
C ALA A 20 2.32 -8.71 4.56
N ALA A 21 2.08 -8.59 5.87
CA ALA A 21 1.01 -7.75 6.41
C ALA A 21 1.25 -6.27 6.12
N ALA A 22 2.49 -5.80 6.28
CA ALA A 22 2.88 -4.43 5.96
C ALA A 22 2.68 -4.12 4.46
N LEU A 23 3.10 -5.03 3.57
CA LEU A 23 2.89 -4.89 2.13
C LEU A 23 1.39 -4.82 1.79
N ALA A 24 0.57 -5.70 2.38
CA ALA A 24 -0.88 -5.72 2.15
C ALA A 24 -1.56 -4.43 2.66
N ALA A 25 -1.09 -3.88 3.78
CA ALA A 25 -1.58 -2.60 4.29
C ALA A 25 -1.25 -1.45 3.33
N GLN A 26 -0.03 -1.40 2.80
CA GLN A 26 0.39 -0.39 1.82
C GLN A 26 -0.41 -0.49 0.50
N GLU A 27 -0.63 -1.70 -0.02
CA GLU A 27 -1.45 -1.90 -1.22
C GLU A 27 -2.88 -1.40 -1.02
N ARG A 28 -3.45 -1.64 0.17
CA ARG A 28 -4.79 -1.15 0.54
C ARG A 28 -4.84 0.37 0.59
N GLU A 29 -3.87 0.99 1.25
CA GLU A 29 -3.79 2.45 1.38
C GLU A 29 -3.70 3.15 0.02
N ILE A 30 -2.89 2.62 -0.91
CA ILE A 30 -2.80 3.09 -2.29
C ILE A 30 -4.16 2.98 -2.99
N ALA A 31 -4.83 1.84 -2.86
CA ALA A 31 -6.14 1.62 -3.48
C ALA A 31 -7.23 2.54 -2.92
N GLU A 32 -7.23 2.78 -1.61
CA GLU A 32 -8.17 3.69 -0.94
C GLU A 32 -7.95 5.15 -1.36
N ARG A 33 -6.70 5.62 -1.37
CA ARG A 33 -6.33 6.96 -1.86
C ARG A 33 -6.73 7.14 -3.32
N ALA A 34 -6.44 6.17 -4.18
CA ALA A 34 -6.84 6.20 -5.58
C ALA A 34 -8.36 6.25 -5.74
N SER A 35 -9.10 5.44 -4.97
CA SER A 35 -10.56 5.42 -5.00
C SER A 35 -11.15 6.78 -4.62
N LEU A 36 -10.60 7.43 -3.58
CA LEU A 36 -11.00 8.76 -3.16
C LEU A 36 -10.76 9.80 -4.27
N LEU A 37 -9.55 9.84 -4.84
CA LEU A 37 -9.23 10.80 -5.90
C LEU A 37 -10.14 10.62 -7.12
N LEU A 38 -10.38 9.39 -7.55
CA LEU A 38 -11.31 9.13 -8.64
C LEU A 38 -12.76 9.54 -8.30
N ARG A 39 -13.18 9.44 -7.03
CA ARG A 39 -14.50 9.96 -6.58
C ARG A 39 -14.57 11.48 -6.59
N LEU A 40 -13.46 12.16 -6.34
CA LEU A 40 -13.36 13.62 -6.41
C LEU A 40 -13.29 14.15 -7.85
N GLY A 41 -13.31 13.28 -8.87
CA GLY A 41 -13.34 13.67 -10.29
C GLY A 41 -11.97 13.74 -10.96
N TYR A 42 -10.91 13.32 -10.28
CA TYR A 42 -9.57 13.27 -10.88
C TYR A 42 -9.48 12.20 -11.98
N GLY A 43 -8.75 12.50 -13.05
CA GLY A 43 -8.44 11.53 -14.11
C GLY A 43 -7.43 10.47 -13.68
N LEU A 44 -7.24 9.43 -14.50
CA LEU A 44 -6.31 8.32 -14.21
C LEU A 44 -4.86 8.82 -14.03
N ALA A 45 -4.36 9.58 -15.01
CA ALA A 45 -2.98 10.08 -14.99
C ALA A 45 -2.72 11.01 -13.79
N GLU A 46 -3.67 11.89 -13.47
CA GLU A 46 -3.55 12.78 -12.33
C GLU A 46 -3.60 12.01 -11.00
N THR A 47 -4.45 10.99 -10.90
CA THR A 47 -4.51 10.12 -9.72
C THR A 47 -3.19 9.39 -9.52
N GLN A 48 -2.60 8.81 -10.57
CA GLN A 48 -1.29 8.15 -10.52
C GLN A 48 -0.20 9.10 -10.04
N MET A 49 -0.13 10.30 -10.62
CA MET A 49 0.83 11.33 -10.23
C MET A 49 0.71 11.69 -8.74
N ARG A 50 -0.51 11.94 -8.24
CA ARG A 50 -0.75 12.34 -6.85
C ARG A 50 -0.41 11.23 -5.86
N VAL A 51 -0.85 10.00 -6.13
CA VAL A 51 -0.57 8.86 -5.24
C VAL A 51 0.92 8.55 -5.21
N ARG A 52 1.59 8.57 -6.38
CA ARG A 52 3.04 8.39 -6.47
C ARG A 52 3.80 9.48 -5.74
N GLY A 53 3.37 10.75 -5.85
CA GLY A 53 3.96 11.86 -5.12
C GLY A 53 3.92 11.65 -3.61
N ASN A 54 2.78 11.25 -3.06
CA ASN A 54 2.64 10.93 -1.63
C ASN A 54 3.56 9.78 -1.20
N LEU A 55 3.62 8.70 -1.98
CA LEU A 55 4.52 7.58 -1.67
C LEU A 55 5.99 7.99 -1.71
N LEU A 56 6.39 8.82 -2.68
CA LEU A 56 7.77 9.30 -2.75
C LEU A 56 8.14 10.17 -1.55
N TRP A 57 7.19 10.96 -1.05
CA TRP A 57 7.35 11.72 0.20
C TRP A 57 7.50 10.80 1.41
N ASP A 58 6.59 9.82 1.56
CA ASP A 58 6.60 8.88 2.69
C ASP A 58 7.91 8.07 2.78
N PHE A 59 8.56 7.83 1.64
CA PHE A 59 9.78 7.01 1.54
C PHE A 59 11.05 7.79 1.22
N GLU A 60 11.01 9.12 1.29
CA GLU A 60 12.18 9.96 0.98
C GLU A 60 13.39 9.62 1.87
N LEU A 61 13.15 9.31 3.15
CA LEU A 61 14.18 9.06 4.17
C LEU A 61 14.59 7.59 4.34
N HIS A 62 13.81 6.65 3.80
CA HIS A 62 13.95 5.21 4.10
C HIS A 62 14.26 4.34 2.88
N GLY A 63 14.57 4.95 1.73
CA GLY A 63 14.80 4.27 0.46
C GLY A 63 13.49 3.92 -0.24
N ARG A 64 13.54 3.63 -1.55
CA ARG A 64 12.33 3.40 -2.37
C ARG A 64 11.83 1.96 -2.25
N PRO A 65 10.71 1.68 -1.56
CA PRO A 65 10.17 0.33 -1.49
C PRO A 65 9.61 -0.13 -2.84
N ALA A 66 9.61 -1.45 -3.06
CA ALA A 66 9.09 -2.08 -4.26
C ALA A 66 7.62 -1.72 -4.56
N ILE A 67 6.86 -1.30 -3.54
CA ILE A 67 5.47 -0.86 -3.68
C ILE A 67 5.33 0.40 -4.56
N VAL A 68 6.34 1.27 -4.62
CA VAL A 68 6.34 2.46 -5.49
C VAL A 68 6.26 2.04 -6.96
N ALA A 69 6.92 0.95 -7.35
CA ALA A 69 6.87 0.44 -8.72
C ALA A 69 5.50 -0.18 -9.08
N ARG A 70 4.75 -0.65 -8.07
CA ARG A 70 3.40 -1.25 -8.25
C ARG A 70 2.27 -0.23 -8.12
N CYS A 71 2.56 1.01 -7.73
CA CYS A 71 1.58 2.08 -7.56
C CYS A 71 0.67 2.24 -8.79
N ASP A 72 1.27 2.42 -9.97
CA ASP A 72 0.51 2.71 -11.20
C ASP A 72 -0.41 1.55 -11.60
N GLU A 73 0.01 0.31 -11.33
CA GLU A 73 -0.79 -0.89 -11.54
C GLU A 73 -2.01 -0.93 -10.60
N ILE A 74 -1.82 -0.65 -9.32
CA ILE A 74 -2.91 -0.64 -8.33
C ILE A 74 -3.93 0.44 -8.68
N VAL A 75 -3.47 1.65 -9.01
CA VAL A 75 -4.35 2.76 -9.42
C VAL A 75 -5.16 2.39 -10.66
N ARG A 76 -4.52 1.78 -11.67
CA ARG A 76 -5.21 1.32 -12.88
C ARG A 76 -6.30 0.31 -12.57
N ARG A 77 -6.03 -0.69 -11.73
CA ARG A 77 -7.03 -1.70 -11.30
C ARG A 77 -8.23 -1.05 -10.61
N VAL A 78 -8.01 -0.04 -9.76
CA VAL A 78 -9.10 0.70 -9.10
C VAL A 78 -9.95 1.47 -10.11
N TRP A 79 -9.31 2.12 -11.09
CA TRP A 79 -9.98 2.85 -12.16
C TRP A 79 -10.83 1.91 -13.05
N GLU A 80 -10.26 0.78 -13.46
CA GLU A 80 -10.97 -0.23 -14.28
C GLU A 80 -12.19 -0.78 -13.54
N ARG A 81 -12.04 -1.09 -12.24
CA ARG A 81 -13.15 -1.52 -11.40
C ARG A 81 -14.25 -0.46 -11.33
N ARG A 82 -13.90 0.81 -11.16
CA ARG A 82 -14.88 1.91 -11.15
C ARG A 82 -15.65 1.99 -12.47
N LEU A 83 -14.97 1.89 -13.62
CA LEU A 83 -15.65 1.87 -14.91
C LEU A 83 -16.60 0.69 -15.05
N SER A 84 -16.23 -0.48 -14.51
CA SER A 84 -17.09 -1.66 -14.54
C SER A 84 -18.33 -1.55 -13.64
N SER A 85 -18.23 -0.82 -12.52
CA SER A 85 -19.33 -0.57 -11.57
C SER A 85 -20.22 0.62 -11.93
N GLY A 86 -19.88 1.39 -12.96
CA GLY A 86 -20.64 2.55 -13.45
C GLY A 86 -21.63 2.22 -14.58
N ARG A 87 -22.03 0.95 -14.71
CA ARG A 87 -23.17 0.51 -15.54
C ARG A 87 -24.37 0.20 -14.66
#